data_AF-A0A1H6F5F2-F1
#
_entry.id   AF-A0A1H6F5F2-F1
#
_cell.length_a   1.000
_cell.length_b   1.000
_cell.length_c   1.000
_cell.angle_alpha   90.00
_cell.angle_beta   90.00
_cell.angle_gamma   90.00
#
_symmetry.space_group_name_H-M   'P 1'
#
loop_
_entity.id
_entity.type
_entity.pdbx_description
1 polymer ?
#
loop_
_entity_poly.entity_id
_entity_poly.type
_entity_poly.pdbx_seq_one_letter_code
_entity_poly.pdbx_strand_id
1 'polypeptide(L)' 'MPDEAKDHTLLGEYKDCREFHLGGDMLLIYLTNDNEITLLCIGTHAQLFK' A
#
# COMPACT_ATOMS: atom_id res chain seq x y z
N MET A 1 -9.31 -5.46 7.38
CA MET A 1 -7.96 -5.96 7.75
C MET A 1 -7.75 -5.73 9.24
N PRO A 2 -6.76 -6.37 9.88
CA PRO A 2 -6.37 -6.03 11.24
C PRO A 2 -5.98 -4.55 11.33
N ASP A 3 -6.28 -3.87 12.44
CA ASP A 3 -5.91 -2.46 12.64
C ASP A 3 -4.40 -2.21 12.46
N GLU A 4 -3.58 -3.20 12.79
CA GLU A 4 -2.12 -3.19 12.67
C GLU A 4 -1.64 -3.08 11.22
N ALA A 5 -2.43 -3.54 10.25
CA ALA A 5 -2.10 -3.46 8.83
C ALA A 5 -2.19 -2.02 8.30
N LYS A 6 -2.90 -1.12 9.01
CA LYS A 6 -3.04 0.30 8.63
C LYS A 6 -3.37 0.48 7.14
N ASP A 7 -4.34 -0.27 6.65
CA ASP A 7 -4.73 -0.18 5.25
C ASP A 7 -5.37 1.18 4.96
N HIS A 8 -4.77 1.96 4.06
CA HIS A 8 -5.32 3.25 3.66
C HIS A 8 -4.96 3.61 2.22
N THR A 9 -5.72 4.56 1.67
CA THR A 9 -5.42 5.15 0.37
C THR A 9 -4.21 6.08 0.49
N LEU A 10 -3.35 6.09 -0.53
CA LEU A 10 -2.27 7.06 -0.65
C LEU A 10 -2.82 8.45 -1.00
N LEU A 11 -1.99 9.47 -0.85
CA LEU A 11 -2.34 10.87 -1.14
C LEU A 11 -1.57 11.39 -2.37
N GLY A 12 -2.01 12.52 -2.92
CA GLY A 12 -1.34 13.18 -4.05
C GLY A 12 -1.53 12.45 -5.38
N GLU A 13 -0.44 12.26 -6.12
CA GLU A 13 -0.46 11.59 -7.42
C GLU A 13 -0.84 10.10 -7.33
N TYR A 14 -0.70 9.50 -6.14
CA TYR A 14 -1.04 8.10 -5.88
C TYR A 14 -2.41 7.90 -5.22
N LYS A 15 -3.31 8.88 -5.30
CA LYS A 15 -4.65 8.83 -4.66
C LYS A 15 -5.51 7.62 -5.02
N ASP A 16 -5.23 6.96 -6.14
CA ASP A 16 -5.98 5.79 -6.58
C ASP A 16 -5.34 4.49 -6.05
N CYS A 17 -4.11 4.57 -5.54
CA CYS A 17 -3.37 3.48 -4.91
C CYS A 17 -3.71 3.36 -3.41
N ARG A 18 -3.62 2.14 -2.90
CA ARG A 18 -3.71 1.81 -1.47
C ARG A 18 -2.40 1.25 -0.99
N GLU A 19 -2.12 1.40 0.29
CA GLU A 19 -1.03 0.72 0.96
C GLU A 19 -1.48 0.04 2.25
N PHE A 20 -0.79 -1.03 2.63
CA PHE A 20 -0.90 -1.62 3.97
C PHE A 20 0.43 -2.22 4.43
N HIS A 21 0.59 -2.34 5.74
CA HIS A 21 1.73 -2.92 6.42
C HIS A 21 1.61 -4.44 6.50
N LEU A 22 2.62 -5.14 5.99
CA LEU A 22 2.78 -6.59 6.13
C LEU A 22 3.38 -6.99 7.49
N GLY A 23 3.93 -6.01 8.22
CA GLY A 23 4.55 -6.18 9.53
C GLY A 23 5.83 -5.35 9.63
N GLY A 24 6.07 -4.76 10.81
CA GLY A 24 7.19 -3.84 11.01
C GLY A 24 7.13 -2.66 10.04
N ASP A 25 8.24 -2.44 9.32
CA ASP A 25 8.40 -1.35 8.36
C ASP A 25 8.08 -1.75 6.90
N MET A 26 7.62 -2.99 6.66
CA MET A 26 7.36 -3.49 5.31
C MET A 26 5.92 -3.18 4.85
N LEU A 27 5.81 -2.58 3.66
CA LEU A 27 4.59 -2.10 3.03
C LEU A 27 4.36 -2.77 1.67
N LEU A 28 3.09 -2.90 1.30
CA LEU A 28 2.64 -3.28 -0.04
C LEU A 28 1.76 -2.17 -0.61
N ILE A 29 2.11 -1.64 -1.79
CA ILE A 29 1.29 -0.69 -2.55
C ILE A 29 0.55 -1.46 -3.64
N TYR A 30 -0.75 -1.23 -3.74
CA TYR A 30 -1.62 -1.95 -4.66
C TYR A 30 -2.75 -1.07 -5.20
N LEU A 31 -3.31 -1.49 -6.34
CA LEU A 31 -4.54 -0.93 -6.92
C LEU A 31 -5.66 -1.96 -6.79
N THR A 32 -6.88 -1.45 -6.62
CA THR A 32 -8.09 -2.28 -6.58
C THR A 32 -9.04 -1.83 -7.67
N ASN A 33 -9.46 -2.75 -8.53
CA ASN A 33 -10.59 -2.58 -9.44
C ASN A 33 -11.69 -3.56 -9.02
N ASP A 34 -12.87 -3.51 -9.67
CA ASP A 34 -14.06 -4.26 -9.26
C ASP A 34 -13.81 -5.75 -8.96
N ASN A 35 -12.94 -6.41 -9.75
CA ASN A 35 -12.70 -7.85 -9.64
C ASN A 35 -11.22 -8.24 -9.51
N GLU A 36 -10.30 -7.28 -9.43
CA GLU A 36 -8.86 -7.56 -9.44
C GLU A 36 -8.09 -6.65 -8.50
N ILE A 37 -6.98 -7.20 -8.00
CA ILE A 37 -5.99 -6.47 -7.21
C ILE A 37 -4.66 -6.54 -7.96
N THR A 38 -4.13 -5.37 -8.30
CA THR A 38 -2.83 -5.25 -8.95
C THR A 38 -1.80 -4.84 -7.92
N LEU A 39 -0.83 -5.72 -7.67
CA LEU A 39 0.30 -5.42 -6.78
C LEU A 39 1.32 -4.59 -7.53
N LEU A 40 1.60 -3.39 -7.04
CA LEU A 40 2.51 -2.45 -7.69
C LEU A 40 3.94 -2.60 -7.17
N CYS A 41 4.12 -2.44 -5.86
CA CYS A 41 5.43 -2.41 -5.22
C CYS A 41 5.37 -2.97 -3.80
N ILE A 42 6.47 -3.59 -3.35
CA ILE A 42 6.67 -4.03 -1.97
C ILE A 42 8.03 -3.54 -1.49
N GLY A 43 8.10 -3.02 -0.26
CA GLY A 43 9.33 -2.47 0.29
C GLY A 43 9.13 -1.78 1.64
N THR A 44 10.23 -1.25 2.18
CA THR A 44 10.20 -0.39 3.37
C THR A 44 9.78 1.04 3.02
N HIS A 45 9.41 1.86 4.01
CA HIS A 45 9.09 3.28 3.76
C HIS A 45 10.22 3.99 3.02
N ALA A 46 11.47 3.78 3.44
CA ALA A 46 12.64 4.41 2.81
C ALA A 46 12.91 3.93 1.38
N GLN A 47 12.43 2.74 1.00
CA GLN A 47 12.56 2.21 -0.36
C GLN A 47 11.47 2.72 -1.28
N LEU A 48 10.26 2.93 -0.76
CA LEU A 48 9.08 3.30 -1.54
C LEU A 48 8.84 4.81 -1.58
N PHE A 49 9.22 5.52 -0.53
CA PHE A 49 9.04 6.96 -0.36
C PHE A 49 10.38 7.60 -0.02
N LYS A 50 10.76 8.60 -0.81
CA LYS A 50 11.97 9.39 -0.62
C LYS A 50 11.63 10.76 -0.05
#